data_AF-A0A0N0J578-F1
#
_entry.id   AF-A0A0N0J578-F1
#
_cell.length_a   1.000
_cell.length_b   1.000
_cell.length_c   1.000
_cell.angle_alpha   90.00
_cell.angle_beta   90.00
_cell.angle_gamma   90.00
#
_symmetry.space_group_name_H-M   'P 1'
#
loop_
_entity.id
_entity.type
_entity.pdbx_description
1 polymer ?
#
loop_
_entity_poly.entity_id
_entity_poly.type
_entity_poly.pdbx_seq_one_letter_code
_entity_poly.pdbx_strand_id
1 'polypeptide(L)'
;MSCLGVHFAITAEEASAIEHLDDEQDRLFHLQEVIEEQYFENQREYIAESDHAWDAMHRSLADGTLDLNGGVYPLNHTVLAGKLLYTGDDYIMSLKSPKDVESIAQALTEISESEFRDRYNRIDTPTYQGELSEEDFQYTWDSLQGVRELYSRAASEGRYVLFTADQ
;
A
#
# COMPACT_ATOMS: atom_id res chain seq x y z
N MET A 1 12.14 -10.10 10.58
CA MET A 1 11.48 -9.32 9.53
C MET A 1 10.95 -8.07 10.19
N SER A 2 11.13 -6.94 9.54
CA SER A 2 10.80 -5.61 10.06
C SER A 2 9.37 -5.21 9.70
N CYS A 3 8.69 -5.95 8.82
CA CYS A 3 7.30 -5.72 8.43
C CYS A 3 7.05 -4.29 7.93
N LEU A 4 7.91 -3.82 7.04
CA LEU A 4 7.93 -2.46 6.49
C LEU A 4 7.11 -2.45 5.20
N GLY A 5 6.07 -1.62 5.16
CA GLY A 5 5.26 -1.44 3.97
C GLY A 5 5.82 -0.34 3.06
N VAL A 6 5.90 -0.59 1.76
CA VAL A 6 6.32 0.42 0.76
C VAL A 6 5.36 0.41 -0.42
N HIS A 7 5.04 1.61 -0.92
CA HIS A 7 4.27 1.81 -2.15
C HIS A 7 5.17 2.40 -3.24
N PHE A 8 5.14 1.82 -4.44
CA PHE A 8 5.89 2.27 -5.61
C PHE A 8 4.93 2.67 -6.73
N ALA A 9 5.09 3.88 -7.28
CA ALA A 9 4.34 4.32 -8.45
C ALA A 9 5.09 3.93 -9.74
N ILE A 10 4.83 2.71 -10.22
CA ILE A 10 5.55 2.10 -11.33
C ILE A 10 4.91 2.35 -12.70
N THR A 11 5.75 2.33 -13.73
CA THR A 11 5.35 2.45 -15.13
C THR A 11 4.61 1.20 -15.63
N ALA A 12 3.94 1.31 -16.78
CA ALA A 12 3.27 0.18 -17.40
C ALA A 12 4.28 -0.90 -17.85
N GLU A 13 5.46 -0.48 -18.30
CA GLU A 13 6.56 -1.36 -18.70
C GLU A 13 7.08 -2.18 -17.51
N GLU A 14 7.29 -1.53 -16.36
CA GLU A 14 7.74 -2.19 -15.12
C GLU A 14 6.66 -3.12 -14.57
N ALA A 15 5.40 -2.69 -14.54
CA ALA A 15 4.27 -3.54 -14.14
C ALA A 15 4.18 -4.79 -15.04
N SER A 16 4.29 -4.61 -16.35
CA SER A 16 4.33 -5.73 -17.30
C SER A 16 5.54 -6.62 -17.05
N ALA A 17 6.73 -6.06 -16.79
CA ALA A 17 7.94 -6.84 -16.57
C ALA A 17 7.80 -7.80 -15.38
N ILE A 18 7.33 -7.31 -14.23
CA ILE A 18 7.13 -8.15 -13.04
C ILE A 18 5.97 -9.15 -13.23
N GLU A 19 4.89 -8.77 -13.91
CA GLU A 19 3.76 -9.66 -14.16
C GLU A 19 4.08 -10.82 -15.11
N HIS A 20 5.06 -10.67 -16.01
CA HIS A 20 5.48 -11.72 -16.95
C HIS A 20 6.47 -12.73 -16.34
N LEU A 21 6.94 -12.51 -15.12
CA LEU A 21 7.72 -13.51 -14.40
C LEU A 21 6.77 -14.63 -13.94
N ASP A 22 7.07 -15.86 -14.33
CA ASP A 22 6.23 -17.03 -14.04
C ASP A 22 6.29 -17.45 -12.57
N ASP A 23 7.47 -17.31 -11.95
CA ASP A 23 7.74 -17.71 -10.57
C ASP A 23 7.63 -16.53 -9.59
N GLU A 24 7.01 -16.75 -8.43
CA GLU A 24 6.81 -15.71 -7.42
C GLU A 24 8.13 -15.29 -6.74
N GLN A 25 9.11 -16.19 -6.59
CA GLN A 25 10.44 -15.84 -6.09
C GLN A 25 11.20 -14.98 -7.10
N ASP A 26 11.04 -15.25 -8.40
CA ASP A 26 11.60 -14.38 -9.43
C ASP A 26 10.99 -12.97 -9.37
N ARG A 27 9.68 -12.85 -9.08
CA ARG A 27 9.03 -11.55 -8.84
C ARG A 27 9.58 -10.84 -7.61
N LEU A 28 9.76 -11.56 -6.50
CA LEU A 28 10.32 -11.01 -5.28
C LEU A 28 11.77 -10.53 -5.50
N PHE A 29 12.59 -11.34 -6.16
CA PHE A 29 13.95 -10.96 -6.55
C PHE A 29 13.95 -9.73 -7.46
N HIS A 30 13.07 -9.68 -8.46
CA HIS A 30 12.95 -8.52 -9.34
C HIS A 30 12.50 -7.25 -8.61
N LEU A 31 11.57 -7.37 -7.67
CA LEU A 31 11.19 -6.26 -6.81
C LEU A 31 12.42 -5.73 -6.04
N GLN A 32 13.13 -6.60 -5.32
CA GLN A 32 14.22 -6.20 -4.43
C GLN A 32 15.44 -5.65 -5.17
N GLU A 33 15.86 -6.31 -6.25
CA GLU A 33 17.12 -6.00 -6.93
C GLU A 33 16.95 -5.02 -8.10
N VAL A 34 15.71 -4.72 -8.51
CA VAL A 34 15.45 -3.82 -9.64
C VAL A 34 14.57 -2.66 -9.24
N ILE A 35 13.36 -2.93 -8.75
CA ILE A 35 12.41 -1.86 -8.43
C ILE A 35 12.87 -1.10 -7.19
N GLU A 36 13.17 -1.78 -6.08
CA GLU A 36 13.59 -1.13 -4.83
C GLU A 36 14.88 -0.33 -5.04
N GLU A 37 15.95 -0.93 -5.58
CA GLU A 37 17.22 -0.23 -5.83
C GLU A 37 17.01 1.04 -6.67
N GLN A 38 16.31 0.93 -7.80
CA GLN A 38 16.09 2.06 -8.70
C GLN A 38 15.29 3.18 -8.03
N TYR A 39 14.25 2.84 -7.27
CA TYR A 39 13.35 3.82 -6.69
C TYR A 39 13.94 4.49 -5.44
N PHE A 40 14.62 3.73 -4.59
CA PHE A 40 15.30 4.28 -3.41
C PHE A 40 16.50 5.15 -3.76
N GLU A 41 17.22 4.84 -4.84
CA GLU A 41 18.39 5.62 -5.25
C GLU A 41 18.03 6.81 -6.16
N ASN A 42 17.12 6.61 -7.11
CA ASN A 42 16.97 7.51 -8.25
C ASN A 42 15.55 8.09 -8.44
N GLN A 43 14.52 7.55 -7.77
CA GLN A 43 13.12 7.94 -8.00
C GLN A 43 12.33 8.06 -6.69
N ARG A 44 12.93 8.72 -5.69
CA ARG A 44 12.36 8.90 -4.34
C ARG A 44 10.99 9.57 -4.34
N GLU A 45 10.67 10.34 -5.37
CA GLU A 45 9.38 10.98 -5.54
C GLU A 45 8.28 10.00 -5.99
N TYR A 46 8.61 8.78 -6.40
CA TYR A 46 7.66 7.74 -6.78
C TYR A 46 7.59 6.61 -5.75
N ILE A 47 7.98 6.88 -4.50
CA ILE A 47 7.78 5.98 -3.37
C ILE A 47 7.04 6.65 -2.21
N ALA A 48 6.30 5.84 -1.46
CA ALA A 48 5.83 6.20 -0.13
C ALA A 48 6.13 5.03 0.81
N GLU A 49 6.99 5.31 1.79
CA GLU A 49 7.34 4.37 2.84
C GLU A 49 6.24 4.46 3.92
N SER A 50 5.27 3.54 3.87
CA SER A 50 4.28 3.41 4.94
C SER A 50 4.85 2.76 6.20
N ASP A 51 6.04 2.15 6.10
CA ASP A 51 6.80 1.58 7.23
C ASP A 51 5.88 0.69 8.08
N HIS A 52 5.94 0.69 9.40
CA HIS A 52 5.07 -0.13 10.25
C HIS A 52 3.58 0.24 10.21
N ALA A 53 3.20 1.36 9.58
CA ALA A 53 1.82 1.86 9.59
C ALA A 53 0.90 1.15 8.58
N TRP A 54 1.42 0.33 7.67
CA TRP A 54 0.62 -0.25 6.57
C TRP A 54 -0.57 -1.10 7.09
N ASP A 55 -0.41 -1.84 8.19
CA ASP A 55 -1.47 -2.68 8.76
C ASP A 55 -2.62 -1.80 9.29
N ALA A 56 -2.30 -0.86 10.18
CA ALA A 56 -3.28 0.11 10.69
C ALA A 56 -3.95 0.91 9.57
N MET A 57 -3.18 1.31 8.57
CA MET A 57 -3.66 2.02 7.40
C MET A 57 -4.64 1.16 6.59
N HIS A 58 -4.31 -0.10 6.31
CA HIS A 58 -5.20 -1.02 5.62
C HIS A 58 -6.51 -1.17 6.38
N ARG A 59 -6.45 -1.51 7.66
CA ARG A 59 -7.64 -1.73 8.49
C ARG A 59 -8.53 -0.49 8.57
N SER A 60 -7.92 0.69 8.71
CA SER A 60 -8.64 1.97 8.75
C SER A 60 -9.33 2.29 7.42
N LEU A 61 -8.72 1.94 6.29
CA LEU A 61 -9.29 2.22 4.97
C LEU A 61 -10.25 1.12 4.49
N ALA A 62 -10.17 -0.07 5.07
CA ALA A 62 -11.04 -1.21 4.80
C ALA A 62 -12.18 -1.31 5.84
N ASP A 63 -12.38 -2.48 6.46
CA ASP A 63 -13.46 -2.77 7.41
C ASP A 63 -12.98 -2.99 8.85
N GLY A 64 -11.75 -2.59 9.18
CA GLY A 64 -11.13 -2.79 10.49
C GLY A 64 -10.38 -4.11 10.64
N THR A 65 -10.42 -4.99 9.65
CA THR A 65 -9.73 -6.29 9.65
C THR A 65 -8.57 -6.35 8.65
N LEU A 66 -7.61 -7.25 8.89
CA LEU A 66 -6.52 -7.55 7.96
C LEU A 66 -6.93 -8.63 6.97
N ASP A 67 -7.92 -8.31 6.14
CA ASP A 67 -8.42 -9.18 5.06
C ASP A 67 -8.18 -8.51 3.70
N LEU A 68 -7.64 -9.29 2.75
CA LEU A 68 -7.44 -8.91 1.34
C LEU A 68 -8.77 -8.61 0.63
N ASN A 69 -9.86 -9.24 1.07
CA ASN A 69 -11.21 -9.06 0.52
C ASN A 69 -12.11 -8.17 1.40
N GLY A 70 -11.60 -7.72 2.55
CA GLY A 70 -12.32 -6.86 3.48
C GLY A 70 -12.54 -5.45 2.94
N GLY A 71 -13.53 -4.76 3.49
CA GLY A 71 -13.84 -3.37 3.14
C GLY A 71 -14.54 -3.18 1.80
N VAL A 72 -14.49 -1.95 1.29
CA VAL A 72 -15.22 -1.53 0.09
C VAL A 72 -14.31 -0.72 -0.83
N TYR A 73 -14.39 -1.04 -2.12
CA TYR A 73 -13.69 -0.29 -3.17
C TYR A 73 -14.12 1.18 -3.17
N PRO A 74 -13.20 2.14 -3.36
CA PRO A 74 -11.79 1.94 -3.70
C PRO A 74 -10.82 1.86 -2.51
N LEU A 75 -11.23 2.22 -1.29
CA LEU A 75 -10.30 2.44 -0.18
C LEU A 75 -9.58 1.17 0.29
N ASN A 76 -10.23 0.01 0.24
CA ASN A 76 -9.61 -1.26 0.61
C ASN A 76 -8.48 -1.69 -0.35
N HIS A 77 -8.39 -1.09 -1.54
CA HIS A 77 -7.28 -1.29 -2.47
C HIS A 77 -6.08 -0.38 -2.18
N THR A 78 -6.12 0.51 -1.17
CA THR A 78 -5.00 1.41 -0.92
C THR A 78 -3.72 0.64 -0.54
N VAL A 79 -3.85 -0.36 0.33
CA VAL A 79 -2.72 -1.14 0.84
C VAL A 79 -2.74 -2.56 0.26
N LEU A 80 -3.66 -3.44 0.68
CA LEU A 80 -3.57 -4.86 0.36
C LEU A 80 -4.28 -5.31 -0.92
N ALA A 81 -5.54 -4.93 -1.14
CA ALA A 81 -6.32 -5.48 -2.25
C ALA A 81 -5.76 -5.07 -3.64
N GLY A 82 -6.32 -5.66 -4.70
CA GLY A 82 -5.82 -5.51 -6.08
C GLY A 82 -5.37 -6.85 -6.67
N LYS A 83 -4.48 -6.81 -7.66
CA LYS A 83 -3.91 -8.03 -8.25
C LYS A 83 -2.75 -8.51 -7.40
N LEU A 84 -2.90 -9.67 -6.76
CA LEU A 84 -1.81 -10.31 -6.03
C LEU A 84 -0.75 -10.81 -7.00
N LEU A 85 0.50 -10.47 -6.73
CA LEU A 85 1.68 -10.91 -7.49
C LEU A 85 2.54 -11.91 -6.71
N TYR A 86 2.31 -12.02 -5.41
CA TYR A 86 2.97 -12.96 -4.51
C TYR A 86 1.94 -13.52 -3.53
N THR A 87 1.98 -14.83 -3.28
CA THR A 87 1.00 -15.54 -2.44
C THR A 87 1.62 -16.35 -1.30
N GLY A 88 2.96 -16.32 -1.16
CA GLY A 88 3.66 -16.83 0.02
C GLY A 88 3.30 -16.06 1.30
N ASP A 89 3.60 -16.66 2.44
CA ASP A 89 3.28 -16.12 3.77
C ASP A 89 4.36 -15.19 4.35
N ASP A 90 5.51 -15.08 3.69
CA ASP A 90 6.68 -14.29 4.07
C ASP A 90 6.73 -12.90 3.43
N TYR A 91 5.86 -12.63 2.46
CA TYR A 91 5.85 -11.37 1.73
C TYR A 91 4.46 -11.03 1.17
N ILE A 92 4.20 -9.73 1.02
CA ILE A 92 2.99 -9.23 0.37
C ILE A 92 3.41 -8.46 -0.88
N MET A 93 2.75 -8.73 -2.01
CA MET A 93 2.92 -7.95 -3.24
C MET A 93 1.59 -7.82 -3.96
N SER A 94 1.06 -6.58 -4.05
CA SER A 94 -0.20 -6.34 -4.75
C SER A 94 -0.18 -5.09 -5.62
N LEU A 95 -0.63 -5.29 -6.86
CA LEU A 95 -0.59 -4.31 -7.93
C LEU A 95 -1.97 -3.70 -8.19
N LYS A 96 -2.00 -2.37 -8.30
CA LYS A 96 -3.19 -1.57 -8.61
C LYS A 96 -3.03 -1.00 -10.01
N SER A 97 -4.06 -1.20 -10.85
CA SER A 97 -4.08 -0.67 -12.21
C SER A 97 -4.21 0.87 -12.21
N PRO A 98 -3.85 1.58 -13.30
CA PRO A 98 -4.01 3.03 -13.38
C PRO A 98 -5.45 3.50 -13.09
N LYS A 99 -6.44 2.70 -13.49
CA LYS A 99 -7.86 2.96 -13.19
C LYS A 99 -8.17 2.84 -11.69
N ASP A 100 -7.59 1.86 -11.02
CA ASP A 100 -7.73 1.71 -9.57
C ASP A 100 -7.02 2.85 -8.85
N VAL A 101 -5.80 3.19 -9.28
CA VAL A 101 -5.01 4.30 -8.73
C VAL A 101 -5.78 5.62 -8.82
N GLU A 102 -6.44 5.92 -9.94
CA GLU A 102 -7.30 7.11 -10.10
C GLU A 102 -8.45 7.12 -9.08
N SER A 103 -9.16 6.00 -8.95
CA SER A 103 -10.30 5.87 -8.03
C SER A 103 -9.87 5.96 -6.56
N ILE A 104 -8.73 5.36 -6.21
CA ILE A 104 -8.12 5.40 -4.88
C ILE A 104 -7.68 6.83 -4.56
N ALA A 105 -6.96 7.49 -5.47
CA ALA A 105 -6.47 8.86 -5.28
C ALA A 105 -7.61 9.84 -5.02
N GLN A 106 -8.72 9.73 -5.77
CA GLN A 106 -9.91 10.53 -5.54
C GLN A 106 -10.48 10.28 -4.13
N ALA A 107 -10.72 9.01 -3.77
CA ALA A 107 -11.34 8.68 -2.49
C ALA A 107 -10.45 9.06 -1.28
N LEU A 108 -9.13 8.89 -1.40
CA LEU A 108 -8.18 9.29 -0.36
C LEU A 108 -8.18 10.80 -0.11
N THR A 109 -8.41 11.61 -1.15
CA THR A 109 -8.47 13.08 -1.03
C THR A 109 -9.69 13.54 -0.23
N GLU A 110 -10.78 12.77 -0.24
CA GLU A 110 -12.03 13.11 0.46
C GLU A 110 -11.99 12.80 1.96
N ILE A 111 -11.09 11.91 2.41
CA ILE A 111 -11.00 11.51 3.81
C ILE A 111 -10.34 12.62 4.63
N SER A 112 -11.08 13.18 5.59
CA SER A 112 -10.52 14.07 6.61
C SER A 112 -9.78 13.29 7.71
N GLU A 113 -8.92 13.96 8.47
CA GLU A 113 -8.27 13.37 9.64
C GLU A 113 -9.27 12.84 10.67
N SER A 114 -10.38 13.58 10.90
CA SER A 114 -11.42 13.15 11.82
C SER A 114 -12.14 11.88 11.34
N GLU A 115 -12.39 11.78 10.03
CA GLU A 115 -12.98 10.57 9.45
C GLU A 115 -12.01 9.39 9.53
N PHE A 116 -10.73 9.63 9.25
CA PHE A 116 -9.70 8.61 9.39
C PHE A 116 -9.57 8.13 10.84
N ARG A 117 -9.63 9.05 11.81
CA ARG A 117 -9.65 8.73 13.24
C ARG A 117 -10.84 7.85 13.62
N ASP A 118 -12.04 8.18 13.13
CA ASP A 118 -13.23 7.38 13.38
C ASP A 118 -13.12 5.97 12.82
N ARG A 119 -12.43 5.80 11.68
CA ARG A 119 -12.15 4.50 11.08
C ARG A 119 -11.07 3.72 11.83
N TYR A 120 -9.98 4.39 12.21
CA TYR A 120 -8.90 3.82 13.01
C TYR A 120 -9.41 3.28 14.36
N ASN A 121 -10.32 4.01 15.02
CA ASN A 121 -10.94 3.57 16.27
C ASN A 121 -11.85 2.32 16.11
N ARG A 122 -12.13 1.87 14.88
CA ARG A 122 -12.90 0.64 14.58
C ARG A 122 -12.01 -0.55 14.24
N ILE A 123 -10.69 -0.40 14.28
CA ILE A 123 -9.75 -1.50 14.09
C ILE A 123 -10.06 -2.62 15.10
N ASP A 124 -10.14 -3.85 14.61
CA ASP A 124 -10.37 -5.03 15.44
C ASP A 124 -9.14 -5.32 16.33
N THR A 125 -9.17 -4.81 17.56
CA THR A 125 -8.05 -4.85 18.52
C THR A 125 -7.48 -6.26 18.77
N PRO A 126 -8.29 -7.32 18.92
CA PRO A 126 -7.78 -8.66 19.14
C PRO A 126 -6.89 -9.21 18.02
N THR A 127 -7.02 -8.68 16.80
CA THR A 127 -6.27 -9.15 15.63
C THR A 127 -5.21 -8.15 15.16
N TYR A 128 -5.17 -6.94 15.73
CA TYR A 128 -4.16 -5.93 15.44
C TYR A 128 -2.93 -6.12 16.33
N GLN A 129 -1.74 -6.16 15.72
CA GLN A 129 -0.48 -6.40 16.45
C GLN A 129 0.12 -5.14 17.06
N GLY A 130 -0.30 -3.95 16.60
CA GLY A 130 0.13 -2.66 17.15
C GLY A 130 -0.68 -2.23 18.39
N GLU A 131 -0.31 -1.10 18.99
CA GLU A 131 -1.03 -0.49 20.10
C GLU A 131 -1.98 0.59 19.58
N LEU A 132 -3.30 0.46 19.81
CA LEU A 132 -4.27 1.50 19.47
C LEU A 132 -4.12 2.71 20.42
N SER A 133 -3.16 3.57 20.10
CA SER A 133 -2.77 4.73 20.89
C SER A 133 -2.85 6.02 20.06
N GLU A 134 -2.74 7.17 20.72
CA GLU A 134 -2.64 8.45 20.02
C GLU A 134 -1.38 8.52 19.14
N GLU A 135 -0.28 7.93 19.61
CA GLU A 135 1.00 7.91 18.90
C GLU A 135 0.92 7.06 17.63
N ASP A 136 0.33 5.86 17.74
CA ASP A 136 0.12 4.96 16.59
C ASP A 136 -0.86 5.57 15.57
N PHE A 137 -1.92 6.23 16.05
CA PHE A 137 -2.83 6.99 15.17
C PHE A 137 -2.09 8.09 14.42
N GLN A 138 -1.35 8.95 15.14
CA GLN A 138 -0.65 10.08 14.53
C GLN A 138 0.39 9.60 13.52
N TYR A 139 1.16 8.58 13.87
CA TYR A 139 2.13 7.95 12.98
C TYR A 139 1.46 7.39 11.72
N THR A 140 0.34 6.68 11.87
CA THR A 140 -0.43 6.13 10.74
C THR A 140 -0.98 7.24 9.84
N TRP A 141 -1.52 8.30 10.44
CA TRP A 141 -2.06 9.44 9.70
C TRP A 141 -0.99 10.22 8.94
N ASP A 142 0.17 10.43 9.55
CA ASP A 142 1.31 11.10 8.92
C ASP A 142 1.85 10.26 7.76
N SER A 143 2.03 8.95 7.96
CA SER A 143 2.42 8.01 6.88
C SER A 143 1.41 7.99 5.73
N LEU A 144 0.10 8.09 6.03
CA LEU A 144 -0.94 8.18 5.00
C LEU A 144 -0.79 9.43 4.12
N GLN A 145 -0.23 10.54 4.62
CA GLN A 145 -0.02 11.73 3.79
C GLN A 145 0.97 11.47 2.65
N GLY A 146 2.04 10.71 2.91
CA GLY A 146 2.99 10.28 1.88
C GLY A 146 2.31 9.38 0.84
N VAL A 147 1.50 8.42 1.30
CA VAL A 147 0.74 7.53 0.42
C VAL A 147 -0.26 8.32 -0.43
N ARG A 148 -0.95 9.32 0.14
CA ARG A 148 -1.85 10.23 -0.60
C ARG A 148 -1.12 10.99 -1.71
N GLU A 149 0.04 11.56 -1.39
CA GLU A 149 0.85 12.27 -2.38
C GLU A 149 1.27 11.35 -3.53
N LEU A 150 1.72 10.13 -3.19
CA LEU A 150 2.09 9.12 -4.17
C LEU A 150 0.92 8.74 -5.09
N TYR A 151 -0.25 8.40 -4.53
CA TYR A 151 -1.43 8.03 -5.32
C TYR A 151 -1.90 9.18 -6.20
N SER A 152 -1.86 10.43 -5.70
CA SER A 152 -2.20 11.62 -6.48
C SER A 152 -1.26 11.79 -7.69
N ARG A 153 0.05 11.66 -7.47
CA ARG A 153 1.06 11.72 -8.53
C ARG A 153 0.87 10.59 -9.55
N ALA A 154 0.76 9.36 -9.07
CA ALA A 154 0.57 8.17 -9.89
C ALA A 154 -0.69 8.29 -10.77
N ALA A 155 -1.80 8.77 -10.21
CA ALA A 155 -3.03 9.01 -10.95
C ALA A 155 -2.84 10.06 -12.05
N SER A 156 -2.15 11.18 -11.75
CA SER A 156 -1.91 12.25 -12.72
C SER A 156 -1.03 11.82 -13.90
N GLU A 157 -0.20 10.80 -13.70
CA GLU A 157 0.74 10.27 -14.71
C GLU A 157 0.26 8.94 -15.34
N GLY A 158 -0.88 8.41 -14.92
CA GLY A 158 -1.40 7.14 -15.42
C GLY A 158 -0.54 5.92 -15.04
N ARG A 159 0.12 5.98 -13.88
CA ARG A 159 0.99 4.91 -13.35
C ARG A 159 0.19 3.85 -12.60
N TYR A 160 0.82 2.69 -12.45
CA TYR A 160 0.39 1.66 -11.52
C TYR A 160 0.89 2.01 -10.11
N VAL A 161 0.29 1.40 -9.09
CA VAL A 161 0.87 1.39 -7.73
C VAL A 161 1.09 -0.05 -7.28
N LEU A 162 2.33 -0.37 -6.93
CA LEU A 162 2.74 -1.64 -6.35
C LEU A 162 2.92 -1.45 -4.83
N PHE A 163 2.16 -2.18 -4.03
CA PHE A 163 2.38 -2.24 -2.58
C PHE A 163 3.18 -3.50 -2.24
N THR A 164 4.12 -3.36 -1.31
CA THR A 164 4.98 -4.44 -0.83
C THR A 164 5.14 -4.38 0.69
N ALA A 165 5.30 -5.55 1.32
CA ALA A 165 5.68 -5.63 2.74
C ALA A 165 6.31 -7.00 3.03
N ASP A 166 7.38 -7.02 3.84
CA ASP A 166 7.85 -8.26 4.46
C ASP A 166 6.89 -8.70 5.59
N GLN A 167 6.76 -10.01 5.84
CA GLN A 167 5.91 -10.58 6.90
C GLN A 167 6.73 -11.47 7.84
#